data_AF-A0A3C0ENR4-F1
#
_entry.id   AF-A0A3C0ENR4-F1
#
_cell.length_a   1.000
_cell.length_b   1.000
_cell.length_c   1.000
_cell.angle_alpha   90.00
_cell.angle_beta   90.00
_cell.angle_gamma   90.00
#
_symmetry.space_group_name_H-M   'P 1'
#
loop_
_entity.id
_entity.type
_entity.pdbx_description
1 polymer ?
#
loop_
_entity_poly.entity_id
_entity_poly.type
_entity_poly.pdbx_seq_one_letter_code
_entity_poly.pdbx_strand_id
1 'polypeptide(L)'
;VFLAAGSFTRKQAMANLKHVMRFPPLYALLAAMITIYVGTHYVESAESIAYALSPIWESLNYMAKGFVVVALVTTGAQLALVKFGHKKYPVRWTLFLRLIIGPAIGLALIFLFGLEGKGLYAQVLLISCASPVSVNSVLMCIEFDNHPDYQAQSVFYSTIFSPITVTSTILLAQVLF
;
A
#
# COMPACT_ATOMS: atom_id res chain seq x y z
N VAL A 1 -7.56 -4.36 12.24
CA VAL A 1 -9.03 -4.27 12.11
C VAL A 1 -9.71 -5.59 12.47
N PHE A 2 -9.40 -6.73 11.82
CA PHE A 2 -10.01 -8.04 12.16
C PHE A 2 -9.77 -8.56 13.60
N LEU A 3 -8.72 -8.11 14.30
CA LEU A 3 -8.39 -8.56 15.66
C LEU A 3 -8.99 -7.71 16.78
N ALA A 4 -9.60 -6.56 16.48
CA ALA A 4 -9.95 -5.56 17.49
C ALA A 4 -11.44 -5.56 17.91
N ALA A 5 -12.30 -6.36 17.28
CA ALA A 5 -13.76 -6.22 17.40
C ALA A 5 -14.49 -7.39 18.11
N GLY A 6 -13.81 -8.33 18.76
CA GLY A 6 -14.48 -9.51 19.34
C GLY A 6 -13.92 -9.90 20.70
N SER A 7 -14.81 -10.19 21.65
CA SER A 7 -14.50 -10.81 22.95
C SER A 7 -13.55 -12.01 22.78
N PHE A 8 -12.44 -12.02 23.52
CA PHE A 8 -11.37 -13.02 23.45
C PHE A 8 -11.83 -14.41 23.93
N THR A 9 -12.56 -15.14 23.10
CA THR A 9 -12.85 -16.57 23.32
C THR A 9 -11.90 -17.43 22.49
N ARG A 10 -11.34 -18.50 23.05
CA ARG A 10 -10.35 -19.40 22.37
C ARG A 10 -10.84 -19.93 21.01
N LYS A 11 -12.15 -20.15 20.86
CA LYS A 11 -12.79 -20.54 19.59
C LYS A 11 -12.79 -19.42 18.54
N GLN A 12 -13.06 -18.17 18.94
CA GLN A 12 -12.98 -17.00 18.05
C GLN A 12 -11.53 -16.70 17.64
N ALA A 13 -10.57 -16.86 18.55
CA ALA A 13 -9.16 -16.74 18.22
C ALA A 13 -8.70 -17.76 17.16
N MET A 14 -9.09 -19.04 17.31
CA MET A 14 -8.81 -20.07 16.29
C MET A 14 -9.53 -19.81 14.95
N ALA A 15 -10.77 -19.31 14.98
CA ALA A 15 -11.52 -18.97 13.77
C ALA A 15 -10.87 -17.79 13.01
N ASN A 16 -10.46 -16.74 13.73
CA ASN A 16 -9.77 -15.58 13.16
C ASN A 16 -8.38 -15.97 12.62
N LEU A 17 -7.64 -16.82 13.33
CA LEU A 17 -6.34 -17.32 12.87
C LEU A 17 -6.46 -18.14 11.58
N LYS A 18 -7.50 -18.98 11.46
CA LYS A 18 -7.79 -19.72 10.22
C LYS A 18 -8.11 -18.78 9.06
N HIS A 19 -8.76 -17.64 9.33
CA HIS A 19 -9.00 -16.60 8.33
C HIS A 19 -7.73 -15.89 7.88
N VAL A 20 -6.84 -15.55 8.83
CA VAL A 20 -5.53 -14.94 8.53
C VAL A 20 -4.66 -15.89 7.70
N MET A 21 -4.65 -17.19 8.04
CA MET A 21 -3.92 -18.19 7.27
C MET A 21 -4.42 -18.31 5.84
N ARG A 22 -5.72 -18.11 5.57
CA ARG A 22 -6.27 -18.15 4.19
C ARG A 22 -5.87 -16.95 3.32
N PHE A 23 -5.13 -15.98 3.85
CA PHE A 23 -4.77 -14.77 3.14
C PHE A 23 -3.60 -15.04 2.17
N PRO A 24 -3.83 -15.07 0.84
CA PRO A 24 -2.80 -15.49 -0.12
C PRO A 24 -1.47 -14.71 -0.05
N PRO A 25 -1.45 -13.39 0.22
CA PRO A 25 -0.21 -12.63 0.36
C PRO A 25 0.71 -13.14 1.49
N LEU A 26 0.14 -13.74 2.55
CA LEU A 26 0.91 -14.26 3.66
C LEU A 26 1.82 -15.42 3.22
N TYR A 27 1.28 -16.34 2.41
CA TYR A 27 2.05 -17.46 1.86
C TYR A 27 3.14 -16.98 0.89
N ALA A 28 2.82 -15.99 0.05
CA ALA A 28 3.81 -15.40 -0.87
C ALA A 28 4.98 -14.75 -0.11
N LEU A 29 4.70 -14.03 0.99
CA LEU A 29 5.74 -13.42 1.82
C LEU A 29 6.63 -14.48 2.48
N LEU A 30 6.03 -15.53 3.05
CA LEU A 30 6.80 -16.65 3.63
C LEU A 30 7.66 -17.35 2.58
N ALA A 31 7.10 -17.63 1.40
CA ALA A 31 7.85 -18.22 0.30
C ALA A 31 9.02 -17.31 -0.12
N ALA A 32 8.79 -15.99 -0.27
CA ALA A 32 9.85 -15.04 -0.59
C ALA A 32 10.96 -15.01 0.47
N MET A 33 10.60 -15.01 1.76
CA MET A 33 11.57 -15.08 2.86
C MET A 33 12.41 -16.37 2.81
N ILE A 34 11.76 -17.52 2.55
CA ILE A 34 12.46 -18.81 2.42
C ILE A 34 13.41 -18.79 1.23
N THR A 35 12.98 -18.30 0.07
CA THR A 35 13.82 -18.21 -1.13
C THR A 35 15.02 -17.29 -0.92
N ILE A 36 14.83 -16.13 -0.26
CA ILE A 36 15.92 -15.21 0.08
C ILE A 36 16.89 -15.90 1.07
N TYR A 37 16.37 -16.56 2.11
CA TYR A 37 17.18 -17.24 3.12
C TYR A 37 18.05 -18.35 2.50
N VAL A 38 17.45 -19.24 1.69
CA VAL A 38 18.17 -20.32 1.01
C VAL A 38 19.20 -19.77 0.03
N GLY A 39 18.85 -18.73 -0.74
CA GLY A 39 19.76 -18.07 -1.68
C GLY A 39 20.99 -17.45 -1.01
N THR A 40 20.86 -16.96 0.22
CA THR A 40 22.00 -16.40 0.98
C THR A 40 22.91 -17.47 1.60
N HIS A 41 22.42 -18.69 1.83
CA HIS A 41 23.16 -19.76 2.53
C HIS A 41 23.83 -20.78 1.60
N TYR A 42 23.30 -20.98 0.37
CA TYR A 42 23.79 -21.97 -0.60
C TYR A 42 24.13 -21.31 -1.95
N VAL A 43 25.20 -20.50 -1.98
CA VAL A 43 25.52 -19.63 -3.12
C VAL A 43 25.97 -20.41 -4.38
N GLU A 44 26.70 -21.51 -4.24
CA GLU A 44 27.26 -22.24 -5.40
C GLU A 44 26.24 -23.07 -6.19
N SER A 45 25.09 -23.39 -5.61
CA SER A 45 24.01 -24.17 -6.27
C SER A 45 22.78 -23.31 -6.62
N ALA A 46 22.74 -22.07 -6.13
CA ALA A 46 21.63 -21.15 -6.33
C ALA A 46 21.55 -20.63 -7.78
N GLU A 47 22.67 -20.41 -8.45
CA GLU A 47 22.69 -19.86 -9.82
C GLU A 47 22.06 -20.83 -10.84
N SER A 48 22.36 -22.12 -10.73
CA SER A 48 21.80 -23.18 -11.59
C SER A 48 20.28 -23.31 -11.44
N ILE A 49 19.78 -23.22 -10.20
CA ILE A 49 18.36 -23.29 -9.87
C ILE A 49 17.65 -22.01 -10.31
N ALA A 50 18.27 -20.84 -10.14
CA ALA A 50 17.75 -19.56 -10.57
C ALA A 50 17.60 -19.51 -12.11
N TYR A 51 18.58 -20.03 -12.86
CA TYR A 51 18.49 -20.10 -14.31
C TYR A 51 17.36 -21.03 -14.77
N ALA A 52 17.19 -22.20 -14.14
CA ALA A 52 16.10 -23.13 -14.45
C ALA A 52 14.71 -22.53 -14.16
N LEU A 53 14.59 -21.69 -13.12
CA LEU A 53 13.35 -21.02 -12.73
C LEU A 53 13.13 -19.66 -13.42
N SER A 54 14.13 -19.12 -14.10
CA SER A 54 14.07 -17.84 -14.83
C SER A 54 12.82 -17.69 -15.72
N PRO A 55 12.42 -18.67 -16.57
CA PRO A 55 11.23 -18.50 -17.41
C PRO A 55 9.92 -18.40 -16.61
N ILE A 56 9.83 -19.08 -15.47
CA ILE A 56 8.68 -18.98 -14.57
C ILE A 56 8.68 -17.60 -13.89
N TRP A 57 9.84 -17.14 -13.45
CA TRP A 57 9.99 -15.81 -12.84
C TRP A 57 9.64 -14.68 -13.80
N GLU A 58 10.10 -14.73 -15.05
CA GLU A 58 9.74 -13.78 -16.10
C GLU A 58 8.22 -13.75 -16.33
N SER A 59 7.60 -14.93 -16.42
CA SER A 59 6.16 -15.07 -16.62
C SER A 59 5.36 -14.47 -15.45
N LEU A 60 5.80 -14.73 -14.21
CA LEU A 60 5.23 -14.13 -13.01
C LEU A 60 5.42 -12.60 -12.99
N ASN A 61 6.57 -12.10 -13.42
CA ASN A 61 6.83 -10.66 -13.51
C ASN A 61 5.92 -9.98 -14.54
N TYR A 62 5.67 -10.60 -15.69
CA TYR A 62 4.70 -10.07 -16.66
C TYR A 62 3.28 -10.09 -16.10
N MET A 63 2.88 -11.18 -15.42
CA MET A 63 1.57 -11.26 -14.77
C MET A 63 1.42 -10.19 -13.68
N ALA A 64 2.46 -9.97 -12.85
CA ALA A 64 2.47 -8.94 -11.82
C ALA A 64 2.32 -7.54 -12.41
N LYS A 65 3.05 -7.23 -13.49
CA LYS A 65 2.93 -5.96 -14.23
C LYS A 65 1.53 -5.77 -14.82
N GLY A 66 0.95 -6.82 -15.41
CA GLY A 66 -0.42 -6.80 -15.94
C GLY A 66 -1.48 -6.65 -14.85
N PHE A 67 -1.25 -7.24 -13.68
CA PHE A 67 -2.15 -7.15 -12.53
C PHE A 67 -2.31 -5.70 -12.02
N VAL A 68 -1.29 -4.85 -12.16
CA VAL A 68 -1.39 -3.42 -11.83
C VAL A 68 -2.54 -2.76 -12.61
N VAL A 69 -2.68 -3.08 -13.90
CA VAL A 69 -3.77 -2.52 -14.74
C VAL A 69 -5.13 -3.01 -14.26
N VAL A 70 -5.26 -4.30 -13.97
CA VAL A 70 -6.50 -4.89 -13.44
C VAL A 70 -6.88 -4.22 -12.11
N ALA A 71 -5.90 -4.09 -11.20
CA ALA A 71 -6.11 -3.44 -9.90
C ALA A 71 -6.57 -1.99 -10.05
N LEU A 72 -5.98 -1.21 -10.97
CA LEU A 72 -6.38 0.16 -11.24
C LEU A 72 -7.79 0.26 -11.82
N VAL A 73 -8.14 -0.59 -12.79
CA VAL A 73 -9.49 -0.64 -13.37
C VAL A 73 -10.53 -1.03 -12.32
N THR A 74 -10.26 -2.06 -11.52
CA THR A 74 -11.17 -2.48 -10.44
C THR A 74 -11.33 -1.38 -9.39
N THR A 75 -10.25 -0.70 -9.02
CA THR A 75 -10.28 0.44 -8.08
C THR A 75 -11.10 1.61 -8.64
N GLY A 76 -10.95 1.91 -9.93
CA GLY A 76 -11.77 2.92 -10.62
C GLY A 76 -13.24 2.54 -10.66
N ALA A 77 -13.56 1.27 -10.93
CA ALA A 77 -14.93 0.77 -10.91
C ALA A 77 -15.57 0.87 -9.51
N GLN A 78 -14.84 0.53 -8.44
CA GLN A 78 -15.30 0.71 -7.06
C GLN A 78 -15.65 2.16 -6.77
N LEU A 79 -14.87 3.10 -7.30
CA LEU A 79 -15.10 4.52 -7.12
C LEU A 79 -16.32 5.02 -7.91
N ALA A 80 -16.56 4.48 -9.11
CA ALA A 80 -17.70 4.83 -9.97
C ALA A 80 -19.05 4.39 -9.40
N LEU A 81 -19.07 3.36 -8.54
CA LEU A 81 -20.29 2.89 -7.88
C LEU A 81 -20.78 3.83 -6.77
N VAL A 82 -19.98 4.81 -6.34
CA VAL A 82 -20.36 5.78 -5.31
C VAL A 82 -21.06 6.97 -5.94
N LYS A 83 -22.27 7.28 -5.45
CA LYS A 83 -23.05 8.42 -5.94
C LYS A 83 -22.44 9.72 -5.41
N PHE A 84 -22.03 10.62 -6.30
CA PHE A 84 -21.54 11.93 -5.89
C PHE A 84 -22.70 12.81 -5.37
N GLY A 85 -22.90 12.85 -4.06
CA GLY A 85 -23.83 13.77 -3.41
C GLY A 85 -23.34 15.22 -3.43
N HIS A 86 -24.25 16.18 -3.66
CA HIS A 86 -24.00 17.63 -3.72
C HIS A 86 -23.62 18.29 -2.38
N LYS A 87 -23.32 17.53 -1.33
CA LYS A 87 -23.00 18.08 -0.01
C LYS A 87 -21.58 18.66 -0.04
N LYS A 88 -21.44 19.94 0.36
CA LYS A 88 -20.17 20.66 0.51
C LYS A 88 -19.38 20.09 1.69
N TYR A 89 -18.77 18.93 1.51
CA TYR A 89 -17.89 18.37 2.51
C TYR A 89 -16.48 19.00 2.43
N PRO A 90 -15.73 19.05 3.55
CA PRO A 90 -14.40 19.66 3.61
C PRO A 90 -13.31 18.77 2.96
N VAL A 91 -13.50 18.34 1.72
CA VAL A 91 -12.55 17.45 1.00
C VAL A 91 -11.17 18.08 0.88
N ARG A 92 -11.12 19.41 0.72
CA ARG A 92 -9.89 20.20 0.69
C ARG A 92 -9.01 20.01 1.94
N TRP A 93 -9.60 19.86 3.12
CA TRP A 93 -8.84 19.63 4.34
C TRP A 93 -8.21 18.25 4.36
N THR A 94 -8.94 17.22 3.93
CA THR A 94 -8.39 15.86 3.80
C THR A 94 -7.23 15.81 2.81
N LEU A 95 -7.39 16.47 1.66
CA LEU A 95 -6.32 16.56 0.67
C LEU A 95 -5.09 17.27 1.23
N PHE A 96 -5.27 18.40 1.90
CA PHE A 96 -4.18 19.15 2.52
C PHE A 96 -3.45 18.33 3.60
N LEU A 97 -4.20 17.73 4.52
CA LEU A 97 -3.65 16.88 5.58
C LEU A 97 -2.92 15.65 5.01
N ARG A 98 -3.44 15.04 3.94
CA ARG A 98 -2.86 13.82 3.38
C ARG A 98 -1.66 14.10 2.47
N LEU A 99 -1.80 15.04 1.54
CA LEU A 99 -0.82 15.31 0.49
C LEU A 99 0.34 16.19 0.98
N ILE A 100 0.13 17.05 1.97
CA ILE A 100 1.18 17.95 2.48
C ILE A 100 1.65 17.49 3.86
N ILE A 101 0.73 17.33 4.80
CA ILE A 101 1.11 16.96 6.18
C ILE A 101 1.61 15.51 6.26
N GLY A 102 1.09 14.60 5.43
CA GLY A 102 1.57 13.21 5.35
C GLY A 102 3.09 13.12 5.06
N PRO A 103 3.58 13.67 3.94
CA PRO A 103 5.02 13.74 3.65
C PRO A 103 5.81 14.54 4.69
N ALA A 104 5.25 15.65 5.21
CA ALA A 104 5.93 16.45 6.22
C ALA A 104 6.20 15.67 7.52
N ILE A 105 5.23 14.87 7.97
CA ILE A 105 5.41 13.95 9.11
C ILE A 105 6.46 12.89 8.77
N GLY A 106 6.41 12.31 7.57
CA GLY A 106 7.42 11.34 7.12
C GLY A 106 8.84 11.90 7.18
N LEU A 107 9.03 13.13 6.70
CA LEU A 107 10.29 13.85 6.74
C LEU A 107 10.72 14.17 8.18
N ALA A 108 9.81 14.60 9.04
CA ALA A 108 10.10 14.82 10.46
C ALA A 108 10.54 13.53 11.16
N LEU A 109 9.92 12.38 10.85
CA LEU A 109 10.31 11.08 11.38
C LEU A 109 11.70 10.65 10.88
N ILE A 110 12.02 10.91 9.61
CA ILE A 110 13.35 10.59 9.05
C ILE A 110 14.45 11.32 9.83
N PHE A 111 14.29 12.62 10.08
CA PHE A 111 15.24 13.40 10.88
C PHE A 111 15.26 12.96 12.35
N LEU A 112 14.09 12.70 12.95
CA LEU A 112 14.00 12.27 14.35
C LEU A 112 14.71 10.95 14.61
N PHE A 113 14.64 10.02 13.65
CA PHE A 113 15.30 8.71 13.74
C PHE A 113 16.71 8.69 13.13
N GLY A 114 17.25 9.83 12.67
CA GLY A 114 18.58 9.93 12.07
C GLY A 114 18.76 9.07 10.83
N LEU A 115 17.69 8.91 10.04
CA LEU A 115 17.68 8.06 8.84
C LEU A 115 18.22 8.77 7.60
N GLU A 116 18.57 10.06 7.69
CA GLU A 116 19.11 10.86 6.59
C GLU A 116 20.35 10.26 5.90
N GLY A 117 21.24 9.62 6.66
CA GLY A 117 22.42 8.95 6.12
C GLY A 117 22.14 7.62 5.42
N LYS A 118 20.88 7.16 5.39
CA LYS A 118 20.48 5.88 4.80
C LYS A 118 19.86 6.03 3.41
N GLY A 119 20.11 7.15 2.72
CA GLY A 119 19.82 7.41 1.30
C GLY A 119 18.53 6.74 0.79
N LEU A 120 18.69 5.57 0.16
CA LEU A 120 17.59 4.77 -0.39
C LEU A 120 16.43 4.51 0.60
N TYR A 121 16.72 4.17 1.86
CA TYR A 121 15.69 3.88 2.84
C TYR A 121 14.88 5.13 3.21
N ALA A 122 15.55 6.27 3.38
CA ALA A 122 14.89 7.55 3.65
C ALA A 122 14.04 8.00 2.46
N GLN A 123 14.55 7.84 1.23
CA GLN A 123 13.81 8.15 0.02
C GLN A 123 12.53 7.30 -0.10
N VAL A 124 12.62 5.98 0.06
CA VAL A 124 11.46 5.08 -0.04
C VAL A 124 10.42 5.39 1.04
N LEU A 125 10.86 5.67 2.27
CA LEU A 125 9.96 6.05 3.37
C LEU A 125 9.22 7.34 3.06
N LEU A 126 9.94 8.38 2.64
CA LEU A 126 9.33 9.68 2.34
C LEU A 126 8.33 9.59 1.18
N ILE A 127 8.69 8.89 0.10
CA ILE A 127 7.81 8.70 -1.07
C ILE A 127 6.56 7.91 -0.68
N SER A 128 6.69 6.90 0.19
CA SER A 128 5.55 6.12 0.68
C SER A 128 4.54 6.97 1.47
N CYS A 129 5.03 7.97 2.21
CA CYS A 129 4.18 8.91 2.95
C CYS A 129 3.38 9.86 2.05
N ALA A 130 3.78 10.06 0.80
CA ALA A 130 3.04 10.86 -0.19
C ALA A 130 1.94 10.10 -0.93
N SER A 131 1.74 8.82 -0.63
CA SER A 131 0.72 7.99 -1.26
C SER A 131 -0.70 8.58 -1.06
N PRO A 132 -1.57 8.52 -2.09
CA PRO A 132 -2.93 9.06 -1.99
C PRO A 132 -3.79 8.36 -0.91
N VAL A 133 -5.05 8.80 -0.80
CA VAL A 133 -6.00 8.19 0.12
C VAL A 133 -6.34 6.77 -0.35
N SER A 134 -6.49 5.84 0.59
CA SER A 134 -6.83 4.44 0.28
C SER A 134 -8.27 4.32 -0.24
N VAL A 135 -8.44 3.62 -1.36
CA VAL A 135 -9.76 3.32 -1.93
C VAL A 135 -10.53 2.31 -1.08
N ASN A 136 -9.83 1.40 -0.41
CA ASN A 136 -10.44 0.41 0.49
C ASN A 136 -11.20 1.08 1.66
N SER A 137 -10.82 2.30 2.04
CA SER A 137 -11.55 3.08 3.05
C SER A 137 -12.95 3.48 2.58
N VAL A 138 -13.18 3.63 1.27
CA VAL A 138 -14.51 3.91 0.70
C VAL A 138 -15.43 2.71 0.89
N LEU A 139 -14.93 1.49 0.65
CA LEU A 139 -15.70 0.26 0.87
C LEU A 139 -16.14 0.13 2.33
N MET A 140 -15.25 0.44 3.28
CA MET A 140 -15.64 0.47 4.70
C MET A 140 -16.70 1.54 4.98
N CYS A 141 -16.61 2.72 4.37
CA CYS A 141 -17.63 3.76 4.54
C CYS A 141 -18.99 3.36 3.95
N ILE A 142 -19.01 2.57 2.87
CA ILE A 142 -20.25 1.98 2.31
C ILE A 142 -20.81 0.93 3.28
N GLU A 143 -19.96 0.02 3.77
CA GLU A 143 -20.36 -1.07 4.68
C GLU A 143 -20.94 -0.54 6.00
N PHE A 144 -20.35 0.54 6.54
CA PHE A 144 -20.76 1.13 7.82
C PHE A 144 -21.66 2.37 7.67
N ASP A 145 -22.18 2.66 6.47
CA ASP A 145 -22.99 3.85 6.15
C ASP A 145 -22.43 5.17 6.73
N ASN A 146 -21.11 5.34 6.59
CA ASN A 146 -20.40 6.50 7.12
C ASN A 146 -19.90 7.41 6.00
N HIS A 147 -20.78 8.29 5.51
CA HIS A 147 -20.45 9.32 4.52
C HIS A 147 -19.62 8.82 3.31
N PRO A 148 -20.08 7.77 2.59
CA PRO A 148 -19.32 7.17 1.48
C PRO A 148 -18.98 8.18 0.38
N ASP A 149 -19.88 9.12 0.09
CA ASP A 149 -19.70 10.16 -0.92
C ASP A 149 -18.48 11.06 -0.63
N TYR A 150 -18.27 11.41 0.65
CA TYR A 150 -17.15 12.24 1.08
C TYR A 150 -15.81 11.50 0.94
N GLN A 151 -15.78 10.23 1.37
CA GLN A 151 -14.59 9.41 1.29
C GLN A 151 -14.22 9.13 -0.18
N ALA A 152 -15.22 8.87 -1.04
CA ALA A 152 -15.02 8.69 -2.48
C ALA A 152 -14.46 9.96 -3.14
N GLN A 153 -15.02 11.14 -2.86
CA GLN A 153 -14.48 12.41 -3.36
C GLN A 153 -13.03 12.63 -2.90
N SER A 154 -12.73 12.36 -1.64
CA SER A 154 -11.36 12.50 -1.11
C SER A 154 -10.38 11.58 -1.84
N VAL A 155 -10.76 10.33 -2.11
CA VAL A 155 -9.97 9.39 -2.90
C VAL A 155 -9.78 9.90 -4.33
N PHE A 156 -10.88 10.27 -5.02
CA PHE A 156 -10.85 10.77 -6.39
C PHE A 156 -9.91 11.96 -6.57
N TYR A 157 -10.10 13.01 -5.78
CA TYR A 157 -9.25 14.19 -5.87
C TYR A 157 -7.81 13.89 -5.45
N SER A 158 -7.59 13.06 -4.42
CA SER A 158 -6.23 12.70 -4.01
C SER A 158 -5.49 11.95 -5.12
N THR A 159 -6.18 11.14 -5.91
CA THR A 159 -5.61 10.43 -7.06
C THR A 159 -5.32 11.37 -8.24
N ILE A 160 -6.13 12.41 -8.47
CA ILE A 160 -5.86 13.40 -9.51
C ILE A 160 -4.69 14.31 -9.14
N PHE A 161 -4.59 14.72 -7.87
CA PHE A 161 -3.52 15.59 -7.38
C PHE A 161 -2.24 14.82 -6.98
N SER A 162 -2.30 13.49 -6.83
CA SER A 162 -1.15 12.69 -6.41
C SER A 162 0.02 12.72 -7.39
N PRO A 163 -0.13 12.76 -8.73
CA PRO A 163 1.04 12.82 -9.62
C PRO A 163 1.89 14.04 -9.31
N ILE A 164 1.27 15.21 -9.12
CA ILE A 164 1.97 16.45 -8.78
C ILE A 164 2.66 16.32 -7.40
N THR A 165 1.94 15.83 -6.39
CA THR A 165 2.43 15.76 -5.01
C THR A 165 3.54 14.70 -4.86
N VAL A 166 3.32 13.51 -5.39
CA VAL A 166 4.24 12.38 -5.34
C VAL A 166 5.49 12.71 -6.15
N THR A 167 5.38 13.25 -7.36
CA THR A 167 6.55 13.69 -8.14
C THR A 167 7.34 14.77 -7.41
N SER A 168 6.66 15.76 -6.82
CA SER A 168 7.34 16.78 -6.00
C SER A 168 8.07 16.16 -4.81
N THR A 169 7.44 15.19 -4.14
CA THR A 169 8.05 14.48 -3.01
C THR A 169 9.24 13.62 -3.44
N ILE A 170 9.17 12.98 -4.61
CA ILE A 170 10.29 12.21 -5.18
C ILE A 170 11.49 13.14 -5.44
N LEU A 171 11.26 14.30 -6.05
CA LEU A 171 12.34 15.28 -6.29
C LEU A 171 12.95 15.77 -4.98
N LEU A 172 12.11 16.09 -3.99
CA LEU A 172 12.60 16.47 -2.66
C LEU A 172 13.41 15.36 -2.00
N ALA A 173 12.95 14.11 -2.09
CA ALA A 173 13.64 12.95 -1.54
C ALA A 173 15.03 12.76 -2.16
N GLN A 174 15.15 12.92 -3.49
CA GLN A 174 16.42 12.80 -4.23
C GLN A 174 17.42 13.92 -3.93
N VAL A 175 16.94 15.11 -3.56
CA VAL A 175 17.80 16.25 -3.20
C VAL A 175 18.25 16.19 -1.75
N LEU A 176 17.42 15.67 -0.85
CA LEU A 176 17.68 15.65 0.60
C LEU A 176 18.47 14.42 1.08
N PHE A 177 18.35 13.27 0.41
CA PHE A 177 18.94 11.98 0.81
C PHE A 177 19.63 11.28 -0.36
#